data_AF-A0AAD6VLY8-F1
#
_entry.id   AF-A0AAD6VLY8-F1
#
_cell.length_a   1.000
_cell.length_b   1.000
_cell.length_c   1.000
_cell.angle_alpha   90.00
_cell.angle_beta   90.00
_cell.angle_gamma   90.00
#
_symmetry.space_group_name_H-M   'P 1'
#
loop_
_entity.id
_entity.type
_entity.pdbx_description
1 polymer ?
#
loop_
_entity_poly.entity_id
_entity_poly.type
_entity_poly.pdbx_seq_one_letter_code
_entity_poly.pdbx_strand_id
1 'polypeptide(L)'
;MLPVPTAERQYLIQLEKHYQAFWAQKRVFEVNAPDSAEVARLSPAQIREKHPKWFGTFPYPFMNGILHLGHAFTISKIEFGAGYQRLLGKRVCFPHGFHISGLAIKASADKVIREMEMFGPNFENFEVIQQKLDEEAEKSVTKDGPIDESKGMAHKYGPVYQFQILHAFDIPTADIKKFADPLHWVTYFSSRAVEDQISFGSRIDWRRTFMTTTTNPYYDAFLRWQMNKLLKLGKIKFSKRYTIYSPKDGQPCMDHDRSEGEALGPQEWTAIKMEVAEWGAAAKEAAEAELGGRKVFLVAATLWPETMYGQTNCFVGTAIKYGVFAMSDTEAFVCTYRAARNMAFQGISKTRGDINQLLEIDGAKLVGTRVKAPFATNPEVYVLPMDNVLQTKGTGIVPSVPSDSPDDCAMLRDLGKKPNFYGIKAAWATIESVPVINTPEYGDKIAPALLKLMKIQSPKDVQQLAKAKEIADKETSKGIMLVGEFKGMKVEEAKPKIRERMIEAGLAMAYADPEGMIISRSTDECVVALLDHWYLDYGEADNTIDGLKPGPLGITPDQMTDDVWEYILCDGPFPSQSPLPQEKAHTAFRPFLA
;
A
#
# COMPACT_ATOMS: atom_id res chain seq x y z
N MET A 1 38.04 16.77 -4.73
CA MET A 1 39.23 16.29 -3.99
C MET A 1 38.77 15.81 -2.64
N LEU A 2 38.81 14.50 -2.36
CA LEU A 2 38.68 14.01 -0.99
C LEU A 2 39.83 14.61 -0.17
N PRO A 3 39.62 15.02 1.10
CA PRO A 3 40.70 15.52 1.92
C PRO A 3 41.81 14.46 1.99
N VAL A 4 43.07 14.91 1.79
CA VAL A 4 44.25 14.04 1.92
C VAL A 4 44.15 13.34 3.28
N PRO A 5 44.13 11.99 3.34
CA PRO A 5 43.98 11.29 4.60
C PRO A 5 45.08 11.71 5.56
N THR A 6 44.72 12.15 6.77
CA THR A 6 45.69 12.42 7.83
C THR A 6 46.54 11.17 8.10
N ALA A 7 47.79 11.33 8.53
CA ALA A 7 48.69 10.22 8.82
C ALA A 7 48.06 9.19 9.79
N GLU A 8 47.27 9.67 10.75
CA GLU A 8 46.52 8.85 11.70
C GLU A 8 45.48 7.95 11.02
N ARG A 9 44.71 8.49 10.06
CA ARG A 9 43.74 7.70 9.29
C ARG A 9 44.44 6.61 8.48
N GLN A 10 45.58 6.94 7.84
CA GLN A 10 46.34 5.96 7.06
C GLN A 10 46.87 4.83 7.96
N TYR A 11 47.35 5.17 9.16
CA TYR A 11 47.79 4.19 10.14
C TYR A 11 46.66 3.24 10.57
N LEU A 12 45.46 3.75 10.85
CA LEU A 12 44.30 2.92 11.18
C LEU A 12 43.93 1.98 10.02
N ILE A 13 43.91 2.49 8.78
CA ILE A 13 43.63 1.66 7.59
C ILE A 13 44.67 0.54 7.43
N GLN A 14 45.95 0.82 7.69
CA GLN A 14 46.99 -0.22 7.64
C GLN A 14 46.77 -1.31 8.69
N LEU A 15 46.40 -0.94 9.92
CA LEU A 15 46.05 -1.90 10.98
C LEU A 15 44.81 -2.72 10.62
N GLU A 16 43.76 -2.08 10.10
CA GLU A 16 42.54 -2.75 9.64
C GLU A 16 42.88 -3.82 8.60
N LYS A 17 43.63 -3.47 7.56
CA LYS A 17 44.02 -4.40 6.49
C LYS A 17 44.87 -5.57 7.01
N HIS A 18 45.77 -5.30 7.96
CA HIS A 18 46.56 -6.35 8.60
C HIS A 18 45.68 -7.38 9.31
N TYR A 19 44.76 -6.93 10.18
CA TYR A 19 43.89 -7.85 10.93
C TYR A 19 42.82 -8.52 10.07
N GLN A 20 42.26 -7.82 9.07
CA GLN A 20 41.35 -8.42 8.09
C GLN A 20 42.01 -9.59 7.35
N ALA A 21 43.25 -9.42 6.89
CA ALA A 21 44.02 -10.48 6.24
C ALA A 21 44.29 -11.66 7.21
N PHE A 22 44.66 -11.35 8.45
CA PHE A 22 44.86 -12.37 9.49
C PHE A 22 43.58 -13.17 9.75
N TRP A 23 42.43 -12.52 9.93
CA TRP A 23 41.16 -13.19 10.19
C TRP A 23 40.73 -14.09 9.03
N ALA A 24 40.91 -13.62 7.79
CA ALA A 24 40.62 -14.40 6.59
C ALA A 24 41.54 -15.63 6.49
N GLN A 25 42.85 -15.47 6.66
CA GLN A 25 43.81 -16.57 6.59
C GLN A 25 43.56 -17.63 7.67
N LYS A 26 43.23 -17.19 8.89
CA LYS A 26 42.98 -18.07 10.04
C LYS A 26 41.53 -18.56 10.12
N ARG A 27 40.64 -18.08 9.24
CA ARG A 27 39.23 -18.46 9.20
C ARG A 27 38.53 -18.30 10.56
N VAL A 28 38.85 -17.20 11.27
CA VAL A 28 38.51 -17.00 12.69
C VAL A 28 36.99 -16.96 12.95
N PHE A 29 36.21 -16.61 11.93
CA PHE A 29 34.76 -16.47 12.01
C PHE A 29 34.01 -17.67 11.41
N GLU A 30 34.72 -18.65 10.85
CA GLU A 30 34.11 -19.90 10.41
C GLU A 30 33.83 -20.80 11.62
N VAL A 31 32.55 -20.98 11.94
CA VAL A 31 32.14 -21.77 13.11
C VAL A 31 31.37 -23.00 12.67
N ASN A 32 31.74 -24.14 13.24
CA ASN A 32 31.02 -25.40 13.07
C ASN A 32 30.23 -25.72 14.35
N ALA A 33 29.07 -26.36 14.17
CA ALA A 33 28.36 -26.96 15.29
C ALA A 33 29.23 -28.05 15.95
N PRO A 34 29.01 -28.39 17.23
CA PRO A 34 29.66 -29.53 17.87
C PRO A 34 29.47 -30.82 17.05
N ASP A 35 30.45 -31.72 17.10
CA ASP A 35 30.38 -32.98 16.39
C ASP A 35 29.22 -33.84 16.93
N SER A 36 28.46 -34.47 16.05
CA SER A 36 27.34 -35.34 16.43
C SER A 36 27.76 -36.44 17.41
N ALA A 37 28.97 -36.98 17.30
CA ALA A 37 29.51 -37.98 18.22
C ALA A 37 29.77 -37.41 19.62
N GLU A 38 30.20 -36.15 19.72
CA GLU A 38 30.47 -35.46 20.99
C GLU A 38 29.19 -35.12 21.77
N VAL A 39 28.08 -34.95 21.06
CA VAL A 39 26.79 -34.58 21.63
C VAL A 39 25.78 -35.73 21.72
N ALA A 40 26.07 -36.89 21.13
CA ALA A 40 25.16 -38.04 21.04
C ALA A 40 24.62 -38.54 22.39
N ARG A 41 25.33 -38.30 23.50
CA ARG A 41 24.96 -38.72 24.85
C ARG A 41 24.55 -37.56 25.76
N LEU A 42 24.44 -36.36 25.22
CA LEU A 42 24.10 -35.15 25.96
C LEU A 42 22.66 -34.76 25.65
N SER A 43 21.92 -34.33 26.66
CA SER A 43 20.64 -33.67 26.44
C SER A 43 20.85 -32.29 25.78
N PRO A 44 19.84 -31.71 25.09
CA PRO A 44 19.94 -30.36 24.55
C PRO A 44 20.41 -29.30 25.57
N ALA A 45 19.98 -29.43 26.83
CA ALA A 45 20.44 -28.56 27.92
C ALA A 45 21.94 -28.73 28.22
N GLN A 46 22.42 -29.98 28.30
CA GLN A 46 23.84 -30.26 28.52
C GLN A 46 24.70 -29.82 27.32
N ILE A 47 24.17 -29.93 26.09
CA ILE A 47 24.85 -29.40 24.89
C ILE A 47 25.01 -27.89 25.00
N ARG A 48 23.97 -27.16 25.38
CA ARG A 48 24.02 -25.68 25.50
C ARG A 48 24.90 -25.20 26.64
N GLU A 49 24.94 -25.91 27.76
CA GLU A 49 25.85 -25.60 28.87
C GLU A 49 27.31 -25.82 28.47
N LYS A 50 27.61 -26.96 27.83
CA LYS A 50 28.97 -27.31 27.39
C LYS A 50 29.43 -26.49 26.18
N HIS A 51 28.50 -26.11 25.30
CA HIS A 51 28.76 -25.40 24.06
C HIS A 51 27.82 -24.19 23.93
N PRO A 52 28.00 -23.15 24.78
CA PRO A 52 27.13 -21.99 24.74
C PRO A 52 27.22 -21.30 23.38
N LYS A 53 26.08 -21.06 22.74
CA LYS A 53 25.98 -20.47 21.40
C LYS A 53 25.38 -19.07 21.42
N TRP A 54 25.61 -18.32 20.36
CA TRP A 54 24.83 -17.14 20.02
C TRP A 54 24.67 -17.08 18.51
N PHE A 55 23.47 -16.78 18.05
CA PHE A 55 23.14 -16.73 16.63
C PHE A 55 22.52 -15.38 16.29
N GLY A 56 23.23 -14.57 15.53
CA GLY A 56 22.77 -13.27 15.07
C GLY A 56 22.45 -13.32 13.59
N THR A 57 21.35 -12.69 13.19
CA THR A 57 20.98 -12.55 11.77
C THR A 57 20.71 -11.10 11.45
N PHE A 58 21.10 -10.72 10.24
CA PHE A 58 20.74 -9.45 9.61
C PHE A 58 19.77 -9.79 8.47
N PRO A 59 18.62 -9.09 8.35
CA PRO A 59 17.74 -9.25 7.20
C PRO A 59 18.55 -9.06 5.92
N TYR A 60 18.63 -10.12 5.12
CA TYR A 60 19.50 -10.12 3.95
C TYR A 60 19.04 -9.00 2.98
N PRO A 61 19.97 -8.13 2.52
CA PRO A 61 19.61 -6.93 1.77
C PRO A 61 19.33 -7.23 0.29
N PHE A 62 18.56 -6.37 -0.38
CA PHE A 62 18.36 -6.43 -1.82
C PHE A 62 19.65 -6.09 -2.58
N MET A 63 19.98 -6.89 -3.60
CA MET A 63 21.20 -6.73 -4.42
C MET A 63 20.96 -5.85 -5.66
N ASN A 64 20.22 -4.77 -5.51
CA ASN A 64 19.98 -3.79 -6.58
C ASN A 64 20.92 -2.56 -6.50
N GLY A 65 21.95 -2.61 -5.66
CA GLY A 65 22.91 -1.51 -5.46
C GLY A 65 23.94 -1.79 -4.37
N ILE A 66 24.72 -0.76 -4.03
CA ILE A 66 25.73 -0.81 -2.96
C ILE A 66 25.07 -0.68 -1.58
N LEU A 67 25.62 -1.36 -0.57
CA LEU A 67 25.19 -1.21 0.83
C LEU A 67 25.53 0.20 1.35
N HIS A 68 24.51 1.05 1.49
CA HIS A 68 24.66 2.39 2.08
C HIS A 68 24.83 2.38 3.62
N LEU A 69 25.13 3.55 4.20
CA LEU A 69 25.41 3.71 5.64
C LEU A 69 24.26 3.25 6.55
N GLY A 70 23.00 3.37 6.12
CA GLY A 70 21.86 2.77 6.84
C GLY A 70 21.99 1.25 7.04
N HIS A 71 22.47 0.50 6.05
CA HIS A 71 22.77 -0.93 6.20
C HIS A 71 23.89 -1.16 7.21
N ALA A 72 24.96 -0.35 7.13
CA ALA A 72 26.08 -0.44 8.09
C ALA A 72 25.62 -0.17 9.53
N PHE A 73 24.74 0.82 9.75
CA PHE A 73 24.12 1.07 11.05
C PHE A 73 23.35 -0.14 11.57
N THR A 74 22.51 -0.77 10.73
CA THR A 74 21.73 -1.96 11.13
C THR A 74 22.63 -3.16 11.40
N ILE A 75 23.59 -3.44 10.52
CA ILE A 75 24.56 -4.54 10.67
C ILE A 75 25.41 -4.34 11.93
N SER A 76 25.79 -3.10 12.25
CA SER A 76 26.62 -2.81 13.44
C SER A 76 26.03 -3.37 14.74
N LYS A 77 24.69 -3.44 14.85
CA LYS A 77 24.03 -3.98 16.05
C LYS A 77 24.32 -5.47 16.24
N ILE A 78 24.24 -6.23 15.16
CA ILE A 78 24.55 -7.67 15.15
C ILE A 78 26.06 -7.87 15.30
N GLU A 79 26.87 -7.06 14.63
CA GLU A 79 28.33 -7.11 14.68
C GLU A 79 28.88 -6.86 16.09
N PHE A 80 28.39 -5.85 16.79
CA PHE A 80 28.78 -5.56 18.18
C PHE A 80 28.30 -6.66 19.13
N GLY A 81 27.08 -7.17 18.92
CA GLY A 81 26.56 -8.32 19.66
C GLY A 81 27.44 -9.56 19.48
N ALA A 82 27.82 -9.86 18.24
CA ALA A 82 28.71 -10.96 17.90
C ALA A 82 30.08 -10.81 18.60
N GLY A 83 30.70 -9.62 18.53
CA GLY A 83 31.96 -9.34 19.21
C GLY A 83 31.88 -9.54 20.73
N TYR A 84 30.86 -8.97 21.37
CA TYR A 84 30.65 -9.08 22.81
C TYR A 84 30.41 -10.53 23.26
N GLN A 85 29.56 -11.28 22.55
CA GLN A 85 29.24 -12.66 22.93
C GLN A 85 30.44 -13.61 22.74
N ARG A 86 31.34 -13.32 21.78
CA ARG A 86 32.62 -14.05 21.66
C ARG A 86 33.53 -13.81 22.86
N LEU A 87 33.59 -12.59 23.40
CA LEU A 87 34.37 -12.28 24.61
C LEU A 87 33.84 -13.04 25.83
N LEU A 88 32.54 -13.31 25.89
CA LEU A 88 31.92 -14.16 26.91
C LEU A 88 32.16 -15.67 26.70
N GLY A 89 32.98 -16.06 25.71
CA GLY A 89 33.32 -17.45 25.43
C GLY A 89 32.27 -18.22 24.62
N LYS A 90 31.23 -17.55 24.10
CA LYS A 90 30.20 -18.22 23.29
C LYS A 90 30.66 -18.53 21.87
N ARG A 91 30.14 -19.62 21.31
CA ARG A 91 30.21 -19.96 19.90
C ARG A 91 29.24 -19.09 19.10
N VAL A 92 29.78 -18.02 18.53
CA VAL A 92 29.02 -17.03 17.77
C VAL A 92 28.93 -17.42 16.31
N CYS A 93 27.71 -17.55 15.79
CA CYS A 93 27.42 -17.69 14.37
C CYS A 93 26.75 -16.41 13.88
N PHE A 94 27.32 -15.79 12.86
CA PHE A 94 26.72 -14.66 12.13
C PHE A 94 26.86 -14.91 10.63
N PRO A 95 25.85 -15.47 9.96
CA PRO A 95 25.83 -15.66 8.52
C PRO A 95 25.22 -14.45 7.82
N HIS A 96 25.38 -14.41 6.49
CA HIS A 96 24.82 -13.36 5.65
C HIS A 96 24.28 -13.95 4.35
N GLY A 97 23.03 -13.68 4.02
CA GLY A 97 22.41 -14.05 2.73
C GLY A 97 22.26 -12.83 1.82
N PHE A 98 21.79 -13.03 0.59
CA PHE A 98 21.54 -11.95 -0.37
C PHE A 98 20.14 -12.05 -0.96
N HIS A 99 19.32 -11.01 -0.79
CA HIS A 99 17.98 -10.96 -1.35
C HIS A 99 18.05 -10.62 -2.83
N ILE A 100 17.64 -11.56 -3.67
CA ILE A 100 17.57 -11.36 -5.12
C ILE A 100 16.20 -11.72 -5.70
N SER A 101 15.25 -12.10 -4.84
CA SER A 101 13.84 -12.30 -5.18
C SER A 101 13.13 -10.95 -5.26
N GLY A 102 12.06 -10.86 -6.06
CA GLY A 102 11.27 -9.63 -6.22
C GLY A 102 11.61 -8.80 -7.45
N LEU A 103 10.89 -7.68 -7.63
CA LEU A 103 10.95 -6.90 -8.87
C LEU A 103 12.04 -5.83 -8.91
N ALA A 104 12.64 -5.46 -7.78
CA ALA A 104 13.55 -4.31 -7.73
C ALA A 104 14.72 -4.39 -8.73
N ILE A 105 15.40 -5.55 -8.79
CA ILE A 105 16.52 -5.78 -9.72
C ILE A 105 16.03 -5.75 -11.17
N LYS A 106 14.92 -6.43 -11.46
CA LYS A 106 14.34 -6.49 -12.81
C LYS A 106 13.88 -5.11 -13.29
N ALA A 107 13.19 -4.34 -12.45
CA ALA A 107 12.75 -2.99 -12.75
C ALA A 107 13.94 -2.05 -13.03
N SER A 108 15.03 -2.16 -12.27
CA SER A 108 16.26 -1.40 -12.55
C SER A 108 16.93 -1.83 -13.86
N ALA A 109 16.96 -3.13 -14.17
CA ALA A 109 17.46 -3.62 -15.47
C ALA A 109 16.59 -3.11 -16.64
N ASP A 110 15.27 -3.14 -16.51
CA ASP A 110 14.34 -2.66 -17.53
C ASP A 110 14.46 -1.13 -17.74
N LYS A 111 14.79 -0.36 -16.69
CA LYS A 111 15.16 1.06 -16.83
C LYS A 111 16.42 1.24 -17.65
N VAL A 112 17.47 0.45 -17.40
CA VAL A 112 18.71 0.49 -18.21
C VAL A 112 18.42 0.15 -19.67
N ILE A 113 17.61 -0.88 -19.95
CA ILE A 113 17.20 -1.23 -21.32
C ILE A 113 16.52 -0.06 -22.01
N ARG A 114 15.52 0.56 -21.35
CA ARG A 114 14.80 1.71 -21.90
C ARG A 114 15.72 2.91 -22.13
N GLU A 115 16.63 3.18 -21.21
CA GLU A 115 17.60 4.27 -21.33
C GLU A 115 18.60 4.02 -22.47
N MET A 116 18.99 2.77 -22.72
CA MET A 116 19.80 2.42 -23.88
C MET A 116 19.03 2.61 -25.20
N GLU A 117 17.74 2.30 -25.23
CA GLU A 117 16.88 2.55 -26.40
C GLU A 117 16.71 4.05 -26.67
N MET A 118 16.55 4.86 -25.60
CA MET A 118 16.39 6.30 -25.71
C MET A 118 17.70 6.99 -26.08
N PHE A 119 18.79 6.71 -25.37
CA PHE A 119 20.03 7.50 -25.43
C PHE A 119 21.15 6.84 -26.23
N GLY A 120 20.93 5.63 -26.75
CA GLY A 120 21.96 4.81 -27.38
C GLY A 120 22.64 3.86 -26.40
N PRO A 121 23.33 2.82 -26.90
CA PRO A 121 23.88 1.74 -26.09
C PRO A 121 24.95 2.18 -25.08
N ASN A 122 25.55 3.36 -25.23
CA ASN A 122 26.47 3.98 -24.27
C ASN A 122 25.96 5.32 -23.75
N PHE A 123 24.66 5.59 -23.88
CA PHE A 123 23.99 6.81 -23.46
C PHE A 123 24.54 8.09 -24.12
N GLU A 124 25.17 7.95 -25.29
CA GLU A 124 25.87 9.02 -26.00
C GLU A 124 24.95 10.17 -26.46
N ASN A 125 23.65 9.89 -26.62
CA ASN A 125 22.66 10.88 -27.04
C ASN A 125 21.93 11.54 -25.86
N PHE A 126 22.33 11.26 -24.61
CA PHE A 126 21.66 11.75 -23.41
C PHE A 126 21.50 13.27 -23.40
N GLU A 127 22.59 14.03 -23.57
CA GLU A 127 22.56 15.49 -23.49
C GLU A 127 21.64 16.10 -24.55
N VAL A 128 21.70 15.59 -25.79
CA VAL A 128 20.91 16.08 -26.93
C VAL A 128 19.42 15.79 -26.73
N ILE A 129 19.08 14.62 -26.21
CA ILE A 129 17.68 14.23 -25.99
C ILE A 129 17.12 14.94 -24.77
N GLN A 130 17.90 15.10 -23.70
CA GLN A 130 17.48 15.83 -22.51
C GLN A 130 17.16 17.29 -22.84
N GLN A 131 18.01 17.96 -23.62
CA GLN A 131 17.75 19.34 -24.07
C GLN A 131 16.43 19.46 -24.82
N LYS A 132 16.12 18.52 -25.72
CA LYS A 132 14.84 18.51 -26.45
C LYS A 132 13.64 18.33 -25.52
N LEU A 133 13.75 17.43 -24.55
CA LEU A 133 12.70 17.20 -23.56
C LEU A 133 12.47 18.44 -22.68
N ASP A 134 13.54 19.12 -22.28
CA ASP A 134 13.47 20.35 -21.49
C ASP A 134 12.80 21.48 -22.29
N GLU A 135 13.15 21.66 -23.58
CA GLU A 135 12.52 22.63 -24.47
C GLU A 135 11.02 22.34 -24.72
N GLU A 136 10.63 21.06 -24.83
CA GLU A 136 9.23 20.66 -24.96
C GLU A 136 8.43 20.90 -23.68
N ALA A 137 9.04 20.62 -22.52
CA ALA A 137 8.45 20.90 -21.22
C ALA A 137 8.21 22.41 -21.03
N GLU A 138 9.18 23.26 -21.35
CA GLU A 138 9.04 24.72 -21.29
C GLU A 138 7.91 25.25 -22.18
N LYS A 139 7.73 24.67 -23.38
CA LYS A 139 6.61 25.01 -24.27
C LYS A 139 5.26 24.62 -23.67
N SER A 140 5.17 23.51 -22.94
CA SER A 140 3.93 23.04 -22.30
C SER A 140 3.48 23.90 -21.12
N VAL A 141 4.41 24.53 -20.38
CA VAL A 141 4.10 25.38 -19.21
C VAL A 141 3.50 26.73 -19.62
N THR A 142 3.65 27.16 -20.87
CA THR A 142 3.07 28.43 -21.37
C THR A 142 1.58 28.37 -21.74
N LYS A 143 0.90 27.22 -21.55
CA LYS A 143 -0.56 27.09 -21.69
C LYS A 143 -1.19 26.53 -20.41
N ASP A 144 -1.94 27.41 -19.74
CA ASP A 144 -2.93 27.21 -18.66
C ASP A 144 -2.45 26.86 -17.23
N GLY A 145 -2.68 27.83 -16.30
CA GLY A 145 -2.92 27.57 -14.87
C GLY A 145 -1.87 28.08 -13.86
N PRO A 146 -2.25 28.41 -12.61
CA PRO A 146 -1.32 28.97 -11.61
C PRO A 146 -0.28 27.93 -11.17
N ILE A 147 0.95 28.39 -11.02
CA ILE A 147 2.13 27.59 -10.65
C ILE A 147 1.99 27.12 -9.19
N ASP A 148 1.95 25.80 -9.00
CA ASP A 148 2.09 25.15 -7.70
C ASP A 148 3.59 25.15 -7.31
N GLU A 149 3.97 26.04 -6.38
CA GLU A 149 5.35 26.22 -5.93
C GLU A 149 5.97 24.94 -5.33
N SER A 150 5.16 23.96 -4.92
CA SER A 150 5.64 22.68 -4.37
C SER A 150 6.29 21.76 -5.41
N LYS A 151 6.01 21.95 -6.72
CA LYS A 151 6.67 21.24 -7.83
C LYS A 151 7.96 21.91 -8.30
N GLY A 152 8.24 23.14 -7.88
CA GLY A 152 9.38 23.93 -8.35
C GLY A 152 10.76 23.40 -7.95
N MET A 153 10.86 22.59 -6.88
CA MET A 153 12.14 21.98 -6.49
C MET A 153 12.47 20.70 -7.26
N ALA A 154 11.48 20.02 -7.85
CA ALA A 154 11.70 18.84 -8.68
C ALA A 154 12.20 19.17 -10.10
N HIS A 155 11.95 20.40 -10.59
CA HIS A 155 12.35 20.83 -11.92
C HIS A 155 13.79 21.36 -12.04
N LYS A 156 14.52 21.55 -10.93
CA LYS A 156 15.87 22.14 -10.98
C LYS A 156 16.96 21.12 -11.36
N TYR A 157 16.64 19.84 -11.29
CA TYR A 157 17.46 18.71 -11.73
C TYR A 157 16.47 17.73 -12.35
N GLY A 158 16.49 17.48 -13.66
CA GLY A 158 15.56 16.56 -14.33
C GLY A 158 15.50 15.15 -13.69
N PRO A 159 14.66 14.24 -14.21
CA PRO A 159 14.57 12.87 -13.66
C PRO A 159 15.96 12.23 -13.61
N VAL A 160 16.37 11.70 -12.46
CA VAL A 160 17.63 10.98 -12.32
C VAL A 160 17.49 9.62 -13.02
N TYR A 161 18.30 9.39 -14.05
CA TYR A 161 18.30 8.16 -14.83
C TYR A 161 19.10 7.05 -14.15
N GLN A 162 18.75 5.79 -14.41
CA GLN A 162 19.39 4.62 -13.82
C GLN A 162 20.87 4.51 -14.20
N PHE A 163 21.26 4.88 -15.42
CA PHE A 163 22.67 4.91 -15.83
C PHE A 163 23.49 5.94 -15.03
N GLN A 164 22.89 7.08 -14.66
CA GLN A 164 23.54 8.10 -13.83
C GLN A 164 23.77 7.58 -12.40
N ILE A 165 22.83 6.80 -11.87
CA ILE A 165 22.98 6.13 -10.56
C ILE A 165 24.12 5.11 -10.62
N LEU A 166 24.21 4.32 -11.70
CA LEU A 166 25.30 3.36 -11.87
C LEU A 166 26.67 4.07 -12.01
N HIS A 167 26.71 5.24 -12.65
CA HIS A 167 27.91 6.09 -12.62
C HIS A 167 28.29 6.56 -11.23
N ALA A 168 27.33 6.94 -10.39
CA ALA A 168 27.59 7.31 -9.01
C ALA A 168 28.12 6.15 -8.15
N PHE A 169 27.98 4.90 -8.62
CA PHE A 169 28.60 3.71 -8.04
C PHE A 169 29.98 3.37 -8.63
N ASP A 170 30.60 4.32 -9.34
CA ASP A 170 31.88 4.19 -10.02
C ASP A 170 31.90 3.07 -11.09
N ILE A 171 30.74 2.77 -11.70
CA ILE A 171 30.64 1.79 -12.79
C ILE A 171 30.98 2.49 -14.12
N PRO A 172 31.97 1.99 -14.89
CA PRO A 172 32.32 2.56 -16.20
C PRO A 172 31.16 2.45 -17.19
N THR A 173 30.98 3.46 -18.06
CA THR A 173 29.91 3.50 -19.08
C THR A 173 29.88 2.22 -19.93
N ALA A 174 31.05 1.72 -20.32
CA ALA A 174 31.20 0.53 -21.14
C ALA A 174 30.63 -0.74 -20.49
N ASP A 175 30.53 -0.77 -19.15
CA ASP A 175 30.02 -1.90 -18.37
C ASP A 175 28.54 -1.75 -18.01
N ILE A 176 27.99 -0.54 -18.01
CA ILE A 176 26.58 -0.29 -17.63
C ILE A 176 25.61 -1.12 -18.48
N LYS A 177 25.87 -1.29 -19.78
CA LYS A 177 25.01 -2.12 -20.65
C LYS A 177 24.85 -3.57 -20.19
N LYS A 178 25.81 -4.12 -19.41
CA LYS A 178 25.71 -5.46 -18.85
C LYS A 178 24.58 -5.55 -17.81
N PHE A 179 24.22 -4.43 -17.17
CA PHE A 179 23.10 -4.31 -16.25
C PHE A 179 21.74 -4.31 -16.95
N ALA A 180 21.67 -4.43 -18.28
CA ALA A 180 20.44 -4.85 -18.95
C ALA A 180 20.04 -6.30 -18.57
N ASP A 181 21.00 -7.14 -18.17
CA ASP A 181 20.75 -8.47 -17.63
C ASP A 181 20.60 -8.41 -16.10
N PRO A 182 19.43 -8.74 -15.52
CA PRO A 182 19.22 -8.82 -14.08
C PRO A 182 20.23 -9.70 -13.33
N LEU A 183 20.76 -10.76 -13.94
CA LEU A 183 21.73 -11.64 -13.29
C LEU A 183 23.09 -10.95 -13.11
N HIS A 184 23.42 -9.99 -13.97
CA HIS A 184 24.64 -9.20 -13.81
C HIS A 184 24.59 -8.36 -12.52
N TRP A 185 23.46 -7.75 -12.19
CA TRP A 185 23.26 -7.03 -10.92
C TRP A 185 23.57 -7.93 -9.73
N VAL A 186 22.99 -9.14 -9.73
CA VAL A 186 23.15 -10.11 -8.65
C VAL A 186 24.62 -10.41 -8.42
N THR A 187 25.34 -10.81 -9.48
CA THR A 187 26.76 -11.17 -9.37
C THR A 187 27.64 -9.98 -8.98
N TYR A 188 27.40 -8.80 -9.56
CA TYR A 188 28.19 -7.59 -9.31
C TYR A 188 28.01 -7.08 -7.88
N PHE A 189 26.76 -6.82 -7.47
CA PHE A 189 26.48 -6.19 -6.18
C PHE A 189 26.63 -7.16 -5.01
N SER A 190 26.39 -8.46 -5.17
CA SER A 190 26.69 -9.41 -4.09
C SER A 190 28.19 -9.54 -3.82
N SER A 191 29.03 -9.58 -4.87
CA SER A 191 30.49 -9.59 -4.72
C SER A 191 30.97 -8.32 -4.03
N ARG A 192 30.44 -7.16 -4.41
CA ARG A 192 30.75 -5.88 -3.78
C ARG A 192 30.31 -5.82 -2.32
N ALA A 193 29.12 -6.33 -2.00
CA ALA A 193 28.63 -6.40 -0.63
C ALA A 193 29.55 -7.25 0.26
N VAL A 194 30.10 -8.35 -0.25
CA VAL A 194 31.11 -9.15 0.47
C VAL A 194 32.39 -8.33 0.69
N GLU A 195 32.92 -7.67 -0.35
CA GLU A 195 34.11 -6.82 -0.24
C GLU A 195 33.94 -5.73 0.81
N ASP A 196 32.81 -5.03 0.76
CA ASP A 196 32.49 -3.92 1.68
C ASP A 196 32.39 -4.42 3.12
N GLN A 197 31.74 -5.57 3.35
CA GLN A 197 31.60 -6.17 4.68
C GLN A 197 32.92 -6.74 5.22
N ILE A 198 33.79 -7.29 4.35
CA ILE A 198 35.15 -7.68 4.74
C ILE A 198 35.97 -6.44 5.09
N SER A 199 35.86 -5.37 4.30
CA SER A 199 36.56 -4.12 4.58
C SER A 199 36.02 -3.39 5.82
N PHE A 200 34.76 -3.61 6.18
CA PHE A 200 34.17 -3.17 7.44
C PHE A 200 34.68 -4.00 8.64
N GLY A 201 35.22 -5.20 8.40
CA GLY A 201 35.72 -6.10 9.44
C GLY A 201 34.63 -6.92 10.13
N SER A 202 33.52 -7.17 9.43
CA SER A 202 32.40 -7.95 9.95
C SER A 202 32.78 -9.40 10.30
N ARG A 203 32.19 -9.93 11.37
CA ARG A 203 32.45 -11.27 11.91
C ARG A 203 31.59 -12.36 11.24
N ILE A 204 31.46 -12.27 9.92
CA ILE A 204 30.55 -13.11 9.14
C ILE A 204 31.19 -14.45 8.75
N ASP A 205 30.44 -15.55 8.87
CA ASP A 205 30.79 -16.85 8.30
C ASP A 205 30.32 -16.93 6.83
N TRP A 206 31.21 -16.52 5.92
CA TRP A 206 30.92 -16.41 4.49
C TRP A 206 30.62 -17.74 3.79
N ARG A 207 30.95 -18.89 4.39
CA ARG A 207 30.61 -20.22 3.86
C ARG A 207 29.09 -20.47 3.85
N ARG A 208 28.34 -19.70 4.63
CA ARG A 208 26.88 -19.82 4.81
C ARG A 208 26.11 -18.81 3.96
N THR A 209 26.76 -18.20 2.97
CA THR A 209 26.12 -17.30 2.01
C THR A 209 25.22 -18.05 1.05
N PHE A 210 24.12 -17.43 0.66
CA PHE A 210 23.19 -17.98 -0.31
C PHE A 210 22.40 -16.87 -1.00
N MET A 211 21.83 -17.22 -2.16
CA MET A 211 20.92 -16.39 -2.95
C MET A 211 19.47 -16.92 -2.83
N THR A 212 18.48 -16.05 -2.99
CA THR A 212 17.07 -16.35 -2.64
C THR A 212 16.16 -16.81 -3.79
N THR A 213 16.63 -16.88 -5.04
CA THR A 213 15.81 -17.31 -6.18
C THR A 213 16.13 -18.75 -6.60
N THR A 214 15.46 -19.22 -7.66
CA THR A 214 15.69 -20.52 -8.30
C THR A 214 17.11 -20.71 -8.84
N THR A 215 17.93 -19.66 -8.89
CA THR A 215 19.38 -19.78 -9.20
C THR A 215 20.13 -20.56 -8.11
N ASN A 216 19.56 -20.65 -6.91
CA ASN A 216 20.05 -21.49 -5.82
C ASN A 216 19.09 -22.67 -5.57
N PRO A 217 19.40 -23.88 -6.05
CA PRO A 217 18.49 -25.02 -5.94
C PRO A 217 18.24 -25.46 -4.49
N TYR A 218 19.20 -25.22 -3.57
CA TYR A 218 19.05 -25.59 -2.17
C TYR A 218 18.02 -24.70 -1.46
N TYR A 219 18.11 -23.38 -1.69
CA TYR A 219 17.16 -22.44 -1.09
C TYR A 219 15.77 -22.55 -1.73
N ASP A 220 15.70 -22.78 -3.04
CA ASP A 220 14.47 -23.07 -3.75
C ASP A 220 13.77 -24.34 -3.22
N ALA A 221 14.53 -25.42 -2.95
CA ALA A 221 13.98 -26.61 -2.30
C ALA A 221 13.45 -26.32 -0.87
N PHE A 222 14.17 -25.51 -0.09
CA PHE A 222 13.73 -25.07 1.22
C PHE A 222 12.41 -24.26 1.16
N LEU A 223 12.30 -23.30 0.24
CA LEU A 223 11.06 -22.54 0.04
C LEU A 223 9.90 -23.42 -0.44
N ARG A 224 10.14 -24.36 -1.37
CA ARG A 224 9.09 -25.31 -1.78
C ARG A 224 8.58 -26.15 -0.62
N TRP A 225 9.47 -26.62 0.26
CA TRP A 225 9.07 -27.31 1.48
C TRP A 225 8.20 -26.42 2.37
N GLN A 226 8.62 -25.18 2.62
CA GLN A 226 7.88 -24.21 3.44
C GLN A 226 6.48 -23.94 2.88
N MET A 227 6.37 -23.61 1.59
CA MET A 227 5.10 -23.28 0.94
C MET A 227 4.15 -24.48 0.90
N ASN A 228 4.65 -25.68 0.59
CA ASN A 228 3.83 -26.90 0.62
C ASN A 228 3.32 -27.22 2.03
N LYS A 229 4.13 -26.96 3.07
CA LYS A 229 3.69 -27.10 4.46
C LYS A 229 2.61 -26.08 4.80
N LEU A 230 2.81 -24.80 4.52
CA LEU A 230 1.80 -23.76 4.75
C LEU A 230 0.47 -24.03 4.03
N LEU A 231 0.52 -24.59 2.83
CA LEU A 231 -0.67 -25.02 2.08
C LEU A 231 -1.40 -26.18 2.78
N LYS A 232 -0.67 -27.22 3.20
CA LYS A 232 -1.26 -28.36 3.96
C LYS A 232 -1.91 -27.92 5.27
N LEU A 233 -1.42 -26.84 5.86
CA LEU A 233 -1.94 -26.25 7.10
C LEU A 233 -3.09 -25.27 6.88
N GLY A 234 -3.54 -25.08 5.63
CA GLY A 234 -4.62 -24.15 5.30
C GLY A 234 -4.25 -22.67 5.49
N LYS A 235 -2.95 -22.35 5.67
CA LYS A 235 -2.45 -20.98 5.83
C LYS A 235 -2.24 -20.27 4.50
N ILE A 236 -2.15 -21.02 3.41
CA ILE A 236 -2.22 -20.50 2.04
C ILE A 236 -3.63 -20.77 1.52
N LYS A 237 -4.30 -19.72 1.07
CA LYS A 237 -5.64 -19.79 0.47
C LYS A 237 -5.62 -19.23 -0.94
N PHE A 238 -6.60 -19.63 -1.74
CA PHE A 238 -6.83 -19.12 -3.07
C PHE A 238 -8.24 -18.55 -3.13
N SER A 239 -8.37 -17.26 -3.35
CA SER A 239 -9.67 -16.62 -3.54
C SER A 239 -9.54 -15.34 -4.33
N LYS A 240 -10.68 -14.84 -4.81
CA LYS A 240 -10.77 -13.54 -5.47
C LYS A 240 -10.77 -12.44 -4.43
N ARG A 241 -9.75 -11.58 -4.44
CA ARG A 241 -9.64 -10.46 -3.49
C ARG A 241 -9.18 -9.18 -4.16
N TYR A 242 -9.48 -8.06 -3.51
CA TYR A 242 -8.90 -6.77 -3.84
C TYR A 242 -7.43 -6.76 -3.45
N THR A 243 -6.59 -6.31 -4.38
CA THR A 243 -5.16 -6.15 -4.15
C THR A 243 -4.65 -4.94 -4.92
N ILE A 244 -3.64 -4.26 -4.37
CA ILE A 244 -2.90 -3.25 -5.13
C ILE A 244 -2.24 -3.94 -6.31
N TYR A 245 -2.38 -3.35 -7.50
CA TYR A 245 -1.98 -3.94 -8.78
C TYR A 245 -1.35 -2.88 -9.66
N SER A 246 -0.25 -3.21 -10.33
CA SER A 246 0.28 -2.36 -11.40
C SER A 246 -0.21 -2.88 -12.75
N PRO A 247 -1.07 -2.12 -13.46
CA PRO A 247 -1.45 -2.41 -14.83
C PRO A 247 -0.26 -2.65 -15.77
N LYS A 248 0.83 -1.89 -15.58
CA LYS A 248 2.04 -2.02 -16.38
C LYS A 248 2.81 -3.30 -16.08
N ASP A 249 2.95 -3.67 -14.81
CA ASP A 249 3.69 -4.87 -14.41
C ASP A 249 2.87 -6.15 -14.59
N GLY A 250 1.55 -6.02 -14.72
CA GLY A 250 0.65 -7.15 -14.94
C GLY A 250 0.44 -8.04 -13.71
N GLN A 251 0.86 -7.60 -12.52
CA GLN A 251 0.81 -8.38 -11.27
C GLN A 251 0.45 -7.54 -10.03
N PRO A 252 0.04 -8.19 -8.92
CA PRO A 252 -0.11 -7.51 -7.63
C PRO A 252 1.19 -6.79 -7.23
N CYS A 253 1.06 -5.55 -6.76
CA CYS A 253 2.17 -4.66 -6.39
C CYS A 253 2.23 -4.55 -4.86
N MET A 254 3.04 -5.43 -4.26
CA MET A 254 3.21 -5.51 -2.80
C MET A 254 4.17 -4.42 -2.30
N ASP A 255 4.31 -4.29 -0.99
CA ASP A 255 5.01 -3.15 -0.36
C ASP A 255 6.42 -2.91 -0.93
N HIS A 256 7.22 -3.96 -1.08
CA HIS A 256 8.59 -3.85 -1.61
C HIS A 256 8.65 -3.67 -3.15
N ASP A 257 7.55 -3.85 -3.87
CA ASP A 257 7.44 -3.58 -5.31
C ASP A 257 7.05 -2.12 -5.61
N ARG A 258 6.90 -1.29 -4.57
CA ARG A 258 6.52 0.12 -4.67
C ARG A 258 7.74 1.04 -4.54
N SER A 259 7.66 2.20 -5.19
CA SER A 259 8.55 3.34 -4.96
C SER A 259 7.92 4.42 -4.08
N GLU A 260 6.59 4.51 -4.06
CA GLU A 260 5.82 5.43 -3.21
C GLU A 260 4.55 4.73 -2.69
N GLY A 261 4.07 5.14 -1.51
CA GLY A 261 2.86 4.55 -0.92
C GLY A 261 3.08 3.16 -0.31
N GLU A 262 4.26 2.93 0.28
CA GLU A 262 4.51 1.73 1.09
C GLU A 262 3.51 1.67 2.26
N ALA A 263 3.00 0.47 2.58
CA ALA A 263 1.94 0.22 3.57
C ALA A 263 0.52 0.73 3.24
N LEU A 264 0.30 1.44 2.13
CA LEU A 264 -1.06 1.80 1.69
C LEU A 264 -1.83 0.58 1.16
N GLY A 265 -3.10 0.46 1.54
CA GLY A 265 -3.97 -0.65 1.16
C GLY A 265 -5.05 -0.30 0.14
N PRO A 266 -5.84 -1.30 -0.28
CA PRO A 266 -7.11 -1.07 -0.94
C PRO A 266 -8.16 -0.59 0.09
N GLN A 267 -8.86 0.50 -0.22
CA GLN A 267 -10.05 0.94 0.50
C GLN A 267 -11.29 0.48 -0.26
N GLU A 268 -12.11 -0.35 0.36
CA GLU A 268 -13.40 -0.75 -0.20
C GLU A 268 -14.48 0.28 0.13
N TRP A 269 -15.31 0.58 -0.87
CA TRP A 269 -16.43 1.50 -0.84
C TRP A 269 -17.71 0.78 -1.28
N THR A 270 -18.85 1.38 -0.95
CA THR A 270 -20.11 1.09 -1.62
C THR A 270 -20.36 2.18 -2.66
N ALA A 271 -20.34 1.80 -3.94
CA ALA A 271 -20.56 2.69 -5.06
C ALA A 271 -22.06 2.68 -5.42
N ILE A 272 -22.77 3.76 -5.06
CA ILE A 272 -24.21 3.95 -5.26
C ILE A 272 -24.47 4.38 -6.69
N LYS A 273 -25.38 3.69 -7.38
CA LYS A 273 -25.78 4.00 -8.76
C LYS A 273 -26.94 4.99 -8.77
N MET A 274 -26.65 6.28 -8.92
CA MET A 274 -27.66 7.33 -9.01
C MET A 274 -28.06 7.55 -10.49
N GLU A 275 -29.13 6.90 -10.94
CA GLU A 275 -29.60 6.98 -12.34
C GLU A 275 -29.97 8.41 -12.71
N VAL A 276 -29.46 8.91 -13.84
CA VAL A 276 -29.84 10.23 -14.36
C VAL A 276 -31.29 10.18 -14.81
N ALA A 277 -32.16 10.88 -14.09
CA ALA A 277 -33.55 11.05 -14.45
C ALA A 277 -33.72 12.15 -15.51
N GLU A 278 -32.98 13.26 -15.33
CA GLU A 278 -33.01 14.40 -16.26
C GLU A 278 -31.70 15.17 -16.18
N TRP A 279 -31.01 15.32 -17.32
CA TRP A 279 -29.78 16.13 -17.40
C TRP A 279 -30.06 17.61 -17.14
N GLY A 280 -29.16 18.26 -16.39
CA GLY A 280 -29.14 19.72 -16.33
C GLY A 280 -28.90 20.31 -17.72
N ALA A 281 -29.39 21.54 -17.98
CA ALA A 281 -29.32 22.15 -19.30
C ALA A 281 -27.90 22.15 -19.91
N ALA A 282 -26.89 22.46 -19.09
CA ALA A 282 -25.48 22.48 -19.51
C ALA A 282 -24.91 21.08 -19.78
N ALA A 283 -25.31 20.07 -19.02
CA ALA A 283 -24.91 18.68 -19.26
C ALA A 283 -25.62 18.08 -20.47
N LYS A 284 -26.88 18.45 -20.71
CA LYS A 284 -27.68 17.93 -21.83
C LYS A 284 -27.05 18.28 -23.18
N GLU A 285 -26.58 19.51 -23.34
CA GLU A 285 -25.83 19.95 -24.53
C GLU A 285 -24.57 19.11 -24.75
N ALA A 286 -23.87 18.72 -23.67
CA ALA A 286 -22.66 17.90 -23.75
C ALA A 286 -22.94 16.40 -23.97
N ALA A 287 -24.14 15.91 -23.62
CA ALA A 287 -24.43 14.48 -23.52
C ALA A 287 -25.29 13.90 -24.67
N GLU A 288 -26.03 14.72 -25.42
CA GLU A 288 -27.03 14.21 -26.38
C GLU A 288 -26.48 13.43 -27.59
N ALA A 289 -25.18 13.56 -27.94
CA ALA A 289 -24.62 12.93 -29.14
C ALA A 289 -23.99 11.54 -28.93
N GLU A 290 -23.50 11.21 -27.73
CA GLU A 290 -22.50 10.12 -27.57
C GLU A 290 -22.93 8.95 -26.66
N LEU A 291 -24.14 8.99 -26.08
CA LEU A 291 -24.54 8.01 -25.04
C LEU A 291 -25.05 6.65 -25.57
N GLY A 292 -25.40 6.56 -26.85
CA GLY A 292 -25.80 5.30 -27.50
C GLY A 292 -26.98 4.57 -26.84
N GLY A 293 -27.93 5.30 -26.25
CA GLY A 293 -29.12 4.73 -25.60
C GLY A 293 -28.89 4.06 -24.24
N ARG A 294 -27.68 4.17 -23.66
CA ARG A 294 -27.35 3.60 -22.36
C ARG A 294 -28.05 4.32 -21.21
N LYS A 295 -28.35 3.58 -20.14
CA LYS A 295 -28.70 4.17 -18.85
C LYS A 295 -27.45 4.78 -18.23
N VAL A 296 -27.54 6.05 -17.84
CA VAL A 296 -26.40 6.77 -17.25
C VAL A 296 -26.57 6.88 -15.74
N PHE A 297 -25.51 6.59 -15.01
CA PHE A 297 -25.48 6.67 -13.55
C PHE A 297 -24.35 7.59 -13.09
N LEU A 298 -24.68 8.54 -12.20
CA LEU A 298 -23.66 9.16 -11.37
C LEU A 298 -23.32 8.16 -10.26
N VAL A 299 -22.08 7.67 -10.26
CA VAL A 299 -21.67 6.64 -9.31
C VAL A 299 -21.03 7.30 -8.10
N ALA A 300 -21.73 7.33 -6.98
CA ALA A 300 -21.30 8.02 -5.77
C ALA A 300 -20.69 7.02 -4.77
N ALA A 301 -19.44 7.22 -4.36
CA ALA A 301 -18.76 6.32 -3.42
C ALA A 301 -19.02 6.71 -1.97
N THR A 302 -19.39 5.75 -1.11
CA THR A 302 -19.58 5.97 0.33
C THR A 302 -19.06 4.81 1.17
N LEU A 303 -18.54 5.13 2.37
CA LEU A 303 -18.22 4.17 3.43
C LEU A 303 -19.42 3.88 4.34
N TRP A 304 -20.52 4.61 4.16
CA TRP A 304 -21.68 4.64 5.05
C TRP A 304 -22.97 4.32 4.29
N PRO A 305 -23.11 3.11 3.69
CA PRO A 305 -24.30 2.74 2.94
C PRO A 305 -25.60 2.79 3.75
N GLU A 306 -25.52 2.62 5.07
CA GLU A 306 -26.64 2.72 5.99
C GLU A 306 -27.29 4.11 6.03
N THR A 307 -26.54 5.17 5.71
CA THR A 307 -27.06 6.54 5.76
C THR A 307 -27.86 6.93 4.52
N MET A 308 -27.87 6.07 3.47
CA MET A 308 -28.45 6.39 2.17
C MET A 308 -29.97 6.66 2.18
N TYR A 309 -30.69 6.31 3.24
CA TYR A 309 -32.08 6.72 3.43
C TYR A 309 -32.27 8.24 3.57
N GLY A 310 -31.22 8.94 4.01
CA GLY A 310 -31.22 10.36 4.33
C GLY A 310 -30.70 11.28 3.23
N GLN A 311 -30.57 10.79 1.99
CA GLN A 311 -30.03 11.59 0.90
C GLN A 311 -30.92 12.80 0.60
N THR A 312 -30.29 13.97 0.46
CA THR A 312 -30.96 15.22 0.06
C THR A 312 -30.51 15.71 -1.30
N ASN A 313 -29.28 15.38 -1.70
CA ASN A 313 -28.65 15.81 -2.95
C ASN A 313 -27.44 14.91 -3.27
N CYS A 314 -26.80 15.17 -4.39
CA CYS A 314 -25.51 14.60 -4.78
C CYS A 314 -24.52 15.76 -4.95
N PHE A 315 -23.25 15.59 -4.57
CA PHE A 315 -22.21 16.60 -4.72
C PHE A 315 -21.19 16.23 -5.80
N VAL A 316 -20.76 17.24 -6.54
CA VAL A 316 -19.65 17.19 -7.50
C VAL A 316 -18.70 18.36 -7.31
N GLY A 317 -17.41 18.14 -7.56
CA GLY A 317 -16.41 19.20 -7.59
C GLY A 317 -16.48 19.95 -8.92
N THR A 318 -16.77 21.25 -8.90
CA THR A 318 -16.98 22.04 -10.12
C THR A 318 -15.71 22.20 -10.96
N ALA A 319 -14.54 22.14 -10.32
CA ALA A 319 -13.23 22.20 -10.96
C ALA A 319 -12.72 20.84 -11.48
N ILE A 320 -13.43 19.75 -11.19
CA ILE A 320 -13.02 18.39 -11.61
C ILE A 320 -13.54 18.11 -13.01
N LYS A 321 -12.70 17.48 -13.83
CA LYS A 321 -13.11 16.87 -15.10
C LYS A 321 -13.61 15.45 -14.86
N TYR A 322 -14.85 15.20 -15.22
CA TYR A 322 -15.47 13.88 -15.15
C TYR A 322 -15.52 13.26 -16.53
N GLY A 323 -15.52 11.93 -16.59
CA GLY A 323 -15.80 11.20 -17.82
C GLY A 323 -17.14 10.48 -17.73
N VAL A 324 -17.74 10.25 -18.89
CA VAL A 324 -18.81 9.26 -19.05
C VAL A 324 -18.20 8.03 -19.68
N PHE A 325 -18.21 6.92 -18.95
CA PHE A 325 -17.52 5.70 -19.35
C PHE A 325 -18.53 4.59 -19.61
N ALA A 326 -18.46 3.95 -20.77
CA ALA A 326 -19.28 2.78 -21.06
C ALA A 326 -18.80 1.58 -20.25
N MET A 327 -19.63 1.11 -19.31
CA MET A 327 -19.33 -0.09 -18.52
C MET A 327 -19.79 -1.34 -19.24
N SER A 328 -20.91 -1.23 -19.95
CA SER A 328 -21.50 -2.28 -20.77
C SER A 328 -22.17 -1.68 -22.01
N ASP A 329 -22.84 -2.55 -22.77
CA ASP A 329 -23.68 -2.12 -23.90
C ASP A 329 -24.96 -1.39 -23.43
N THR A 330 -25.31 -1.50 -22.14
CA THR A 330 -26.56 -0.95 -21.57
C THR A 330 -26.35 0.13 -20.50
N GLU A 331 -25.18 0.22 -19.89
CA GLU A 331 -24.89 1.15 -18.79
C GLU A 331 -23.63 1.99 -19.04
N ALA A 332 -23.69 3.26 -18.67
CA ALA A 332 -22.55 4.17 -18.63
C ALA A 332 -22.47 4.88 -17.27
N PHE A 333 -21.26 5.07 -16.76
CA PHE A 333 -21.04 5.71 -15.46
C PHE A 333 -20.36 7.07 -15.63
N VAL A 334 -20.85 8.04 -14.87
CA VAL A 334 -20.18 9.33 -14.66
C VAL A 334 -19.31 9.18 -13.42
N CYS A 335 -18.01 9.38 -13.57
CA CYS A 335 -17.02 9.37 -12.48
C CYS A 335 -15.71 10.02 -12.94
N THR A 336 -14.69 10.08 -12.07
CA THR A 336 -13.35 10.48 -12.48
C THR A 336 -12.65 9.40 -13.30
N TYR A 337 -11.69 9.78 -14.14
CA TYR A 337 -10.87 8.83 -14.90
C TYR A 337 -10.15 7.82 -14.00
N ARG A 338 -9.63 8.27 -12.85
CA ARG A 338 -9.01 7.39 -11.84
C ARG A 338 -9.98 6.30 -11.36
N ALA A 339 -11.24 6.65 -11.14
CA ALA A 339 -12.25 5.69 -10.71
C ALA A 339 -12.59 4.68 -11.81
N ALA A 340 -12.80 5.14 -13.05
CA ALA A 340 -13.01 4.26 -14.20
C ALA A 340 -11.82 3.31 -14.43
N ARG A 341 -10.59 3.82 -14.28
CA ARG A 341 -9.36 3.02 -14.36
C ARG A 341 -9.33 1.93 -13.29
N ASN A 342 -9.76 2.20 -12.06
CA ASN A 342 -9.88 1.17 -11.01
C ASN A 342 -10.98 0.14 -11.36
N MET A 343 -12.16 0.61 -11.75
CA MET A 343 -13.29 -0.24 -12.15
C MET A 343 -12.92 -1.24 -13.25
N ALA A 344 -12.06 -0.83 -14.19
CA ALA A 344 -11.57 -1.67 -15.27
C ALA A 344 -10.79 -2.91 -14.81
N PHE A 345 -10.24 -2.92 -13.59
CA PHE A 345 -9.53 -4.08 -13.03
C PHE A 345 -10.33 -4.84 -11.98
N GLN A 346 -11.58 -4.45 -11.73
CA GLN A 346 -12.43 -5.00 -10.68
C GLN A 346 -13.58 -5.88 -11.21
N GLY A 347 -13.66 -6.02 -12.54
CA GLY A 347 -14.75 -6.74 -13.20
C GLY A 347 -16.04 -5.93 -13.28
N ILE A 348 -15.95 -4.60 -13.18
CA ILE A 348 -17.09 -3.68 -13.30
C ILE A 348 -17.31 -3.28 -14.77
N SER A 349 -16.24 -3.10 -15.56
CA SER A 349 -16.33 -2.90 -17.01
C SER A 349 -16.29 -4.25 -17.76
N LYS A 350 -16.80 -4.24 -19.00
CA LYS A 350 -16.89 -5.41 -19.90
C LYS A 350 -15.54 -6.09 -20.15
N THR A 351 -14.50 -5.31 -20.40
CA THR A 351 -13.16 -5.81 -20.73
C THR A 351 -12.17 -5.32 -19.69
N ARG A 352 -11.41 -6.27 -19.11
CA ARG A 352 -10.42 -5.94 -18.07
C ARG A 352 -9.36 -4.99 -18.62
N GLY A 353 -9.10 -3.90 -17.90
CA GLY A 353 -8.11 -2.88 -18.23
C GLY A 353 -8.51 -1.94 -19.36
N ASP A 354 -9.66 -2.16 -20.00
CA ASP A 354 -10.18 -1.27 -21.04
C ASP A 354 -10.99 -0.13 -20.39
N ILE A 355 -10.70 1.10 -20.80
CA ILE A 355 -11.34 2.31 -20.31
C ILE A 355 -12.03 2.98 -21.50
N ASN A 356 -13.28 2.59 -21.74
CA ASN A 356 -14.08 3.13 -22.84
C ASN A 356 -14.74 4.45 -22.41
N GLN A 357 -14.02 5.56 -22.58
CA GLN A 357 -14.54 6.90 -22.34
C GLN A 357 -15.33 7.41 -23.55
N LEU A 358 -16.62 7.67 -23.35
CA LEU A 358 -17.53 8.21 -24.37
C LEU A 358 -17.36 9.72 -24.53
N LEU A 359 -17.29 10.45 -23.41
CA LEU A 359 -17.07 11.89 -23.40
C LEU A 359 -16.43 12.36 -22.09
N GLU A 360 -15.87 13.57 -22.12
CA GLU A 360 -15.43 14.33 -20.94
C GLU A 360 -16.41 15.47 -20.65
N ILE A 361 -16.72 15.71 -19.37
CA ILE A 361 -17.64 16.75 -18.92
C ILE A 361 -17.08 17.47 -17.69
N ASP A 362 -17.10 18.80 -17.72
CA ASP A 362 -16.71 19.62 -16.58
C ASP A 362 -17.72 19.46 -15.44
N GLY A 363 -17.24 19.32 -14.20
CA GLY A 363 -18.09 19.15 -13.02
C GLY A 363 -19.13 20.26 -12.85
N ALA A 364 -18.78 21.49 -13.24
CA ALA A 364 -19.70 22.62 -13.23
C ALA A 364 -20.94 22.38 -14.13
N LYS A 365 -20.81 21.65 -15.25
CA LYS A 365 -21.92 21.35 -16.15
C LYS A 365 -22.88 20.30 -15.59
N LEU A 366 -22.41 19.43 -14.69
CA LEU A 366 -23.23 18.41 -14.04
C LEU A 366 -24.24 19.00 -13.04
N VAL A 367 -23.98 20.19 -12.51
CA VAL A 367 -24.83 20.88 -11.54
C VAL A 367 -26.25 21.10 -12.11
N GLY A 368 -27.26 20.79 -11.29
CA GLY A 368 -28.67 20.88 -11.67
C GLY A 368 -29.23 19.64 -12.38
N THR A 369 -28.41 18.62 -12.64
CA THR A 369 -28.89 17.30 -13.08
C THR A 369 -29.73 16.65 -11.99
N ARG A 370 -30.88 16.08 -12.36
CA ARG A 370 -31.74 15.31 -11.46
C ARG A 370 -31.40 13.83 -11.55
N VAL A 371 -31.17 13.23 -10.40
CA VAL A 371 -30.78 11.82 -10.28
C VAL A 371 -31.70 11.09 -9.31
N LYS A 372 -31.93 9.81 -9.56
CA LYS A 372 -32.58 8.93 -8.58
C LYS A 372 -31.62 8.69 -7.42
N ALA A 373 -32.13 8.74 -6.19
CA ALA A 373 -31.36 8.48 -4.98
C ALA A 373 -31.76 7.13 -4.38
N PRO A 374 -30.98 6.06 -4.59
CA PRO A 374 -31.33 4.73 -4.09
C PRO A 374 -31.59 4.71 -2.59
N PHE A 375 -32.71 4.09 -2.18
CA PHE A 375 -33.20 3.95 -0.80
C PHE A 375 -33.56 5.25 -0.07
N ALA A 376 -33.26 6.42 -0.64
CA ALA A 376 -33.60 7.69 -0.03
C ALA A 376 -35.12 7.84 0.12
N THR A 377 -35.54 8.46 1.24
CA THR A 377 -36.94 8.90 1.41
C THR A 377 -37.34 9.89 0.30
N ASN A 378 -36.36 10.66 -0.20
CA ASN A 378 -36.50 11.51 -1.37
C ASN A 378 -36.10 10.70 -2.63
N PRO A 379 -37.05 10.23 -3.48
CA PRO A 379 -36.72 9.30 -4.56
C PRO A 379 -35.84 9.92 -5.65
N GLU A 380 -35.89 11.23 -5.82
CA GLU A 380 -35.07 11.99 -6.77
C GLU A 380 -34.50 13.24 -6.09
N VAL A 381 -33.25 13.53 -6.39
CA VAL A 381 -32.50 14.66 -5.84
C VAL A 381 -31.67 15.36 -6.93
N TYR A 382 -31.13 16.54 -6.62
CA TYR A 382 -30.31 17.31 -7.55
C TYR A 382 -28.81 17.15 -7.30
N VAL A 383 -28.02 17.26 -8.36
CA VAL A 383 -26.58 17.43 -8.31
C VAL A 383 -26.23 18.88 -7.97
N LEU A 384 -25.44 19.08 -6.92
CA LEU A 384 -25.05 20.37 -6.37
C LEU A 384 -23.52 20.51 -6.32
N PRO A 385 -22.99 21.75 -6.37
CA PRO A 385 -21.55 21.98 -6.33
C PRO A 385 -20.99 21.82 -4.90
N MET A 386 -19.76 21.35 -4.79
CA MET A 386 -19.00 21.28 -3.54
C MET A 386 -17.49 21.40 -3.82
N ASP A 387 -16.84 22.41 -3.27
CA ASP A 387 -15.46 22.77 -3.64
C ASP A 387 -14.39 21.79 -3.11
N ASN A 388 -14.65 21.11 -1.99
CA ASN A 388 -13.71 20.22 -1.32
C ASN A 388 -13.80 18.75 -1.76
N VAL A 389 -14.49 18.46 -2.87
CA VAL A 389 -14.48 17.12 -3.47
C VAL A 389 -13.09 16.82 -4.01
N LEU A 390 -12.51 15.68 -3.62
CA LEU A 390 -11.18 15.27 -4.06
C LEU A 390 -11.30 14.28 -5.23
N GLN A 391 -10.71 14.63 -6.37
CA GLN A 391 -10.67 13.74 -7.55
C GLN A 391 -9.91 12.43 -7.31
N THR A 392 -9.07 12.40 -6.27
CA THR A 392 -8.18 11.29 -5.91
C THR A 392 -8.80 10.28 -4.95
N LYS A 393 -10.02 10.52 -4.45
CA LYS A 393 -10.72 9.63 -3.51
C LYS A 393 -12.08 9.19 -4.04
N GLY A 394 -12.38 7.90 -3.93
CA GLY A 394 -13.66 7.35 -4.36
C GLY A 394 -13.86 7.51 -5.86
N THR A 395 -15.01 8.08 -6.24
CA THR A 395 -15.40 8.31 -7.65
C THR A 395 -15.38 9.77 -8.06
N GLY A 396 -15.04 10.67 -7.13
CA GLY A 396 -15.25 12.12 -7.26
C GLY A 396 -16.72 12.55 -7.22
N ILE A 397 -17.65 11.65 -6.91
CA ILE A 397 -19.07 11.96 -6.72
C ILE A 397 -19.46 11.53 -5.30
N VAL A 398 -20.11 12.42 -4.56
CA VAL A 398 -20.37 12.22 -3.13
C VAL A 398 -21.89 12.26 -2.88
N PRO A 399 -22.50 11.22 -2.27
CA PRO A 399 -23.90 11.31 -1.84
C PRO A 399 -23.99 12.22 -0.61
N SER A 400 -25.03 13.07 -0.53
CA SER A 400 -25.19 14.04 0.57
C SER A 400 -26.22 13.58 1.59
N VAL A 401 -25.78 13.34 2.82
CA VAL A 401 -26.63 12.95 3.96
C VAL A 401 -26.43 13.94 5.13
N PRO A 402 -27.08 15.12 5.07
CA PRO A 402 -26.86 16.23 6.00
C PRO A 402 -27.37 15.99 7.44
N SER A 403 -28.04 14.86 7.71
CA SER A 403 -28.41 14.44 9.08
C SER A 403 -27.20 13.94 9.86
N ASP A 404 -26.29 13.25 9.17
CA ASP A 404 -25.24 12.44 9.78
C ASP A 404 -23.82 12.86 9.35
N SER A 405 -23.67 13.54 8.21
CA SER A 405 -22.40 14.12 7.73
C SER A 405 -22.31 15.64 8.02
N PRO A 406 -21.36 16.08 8.88
CA PRO A 406 -21.14 17.50 9.16
C PRO A 406 -20.75 18.32 7.92
N ASP A 407 -19.92 17.75 7.03
CA ASP A 407 -19.50 18.39 5.78
C ASP A 407 -20.72 18.69 4.89
N ASP A 408 -21.60 17.69 4.72
CA ASP A 408 -22.79 17.79 3.89
C ASP A 408 -23.78 18.81 4.46
N CYS A 409 -23.97 18.77 5.79
CA CYS A 409 -24.85 19.68 6.50
C CYS A 409 -24.39 21.15 6.35
N ALA A 410 -23.08 21.39 6.49
CA ALA A 410 -22.50 22.72 6.36
C ALA A 410 -22.62 23.23 4.91
N MET A 411 -22.30 22.37 3.93
CA MET A 411 -22.38 22.73 2.52
C MET A 411 -23.82 23.01 2.09
N LEU A 412 -24.77 22.14 2.41
CA LEU A 412 -26.18 22.32 2.06
C LEU A 412 -26.77 23.60 2.66
N ARG A 413 -26.41 23.93 3.91
CA ARG A 413 -26.81 25.19 4.55
C ARG A 413 -26.23 26.43 3.86
N ASP A 414 -24.98 26.39 3.41
CA ASP A 414 -24.37 27.52 2.70
C ASP A 414 -24.97 27.69 1.30
N LEU A 415 -25.21 26.58 0.58
CA LEU A 415 -25.91 26.56 -0.70
C LEU A 415 -27.32 27.16 -0.60
N GLY A 416 -28.10 26.74 0.41
CA GLY A 416 -29.45 27.25 0.64
C GLY A 416 -29.50 28.74 0.99
N LYS A 417 -28.46 29.28 1.66
CA LYS A 417 -28.36 30.71 1.98
C LYS A 417 -27.92 31.56 0.79
N LYS A 418 -27.13 31.00 -0.14
CA LYS A 418 -26.49 31.75 -1.23
C LYS A 418 -26.68 31.08 -2.61
N PRO A 419 -27.91 30.71 -3.02
CA PRO A 419 -28.12 29.94 -4.25
C PRO A 419 -27.60 30.66 -5.51
N ASN A 420 -27.78 31.98 -5.58
CA ASN A 420 -27.31 32.80 -6.72
C ASN A 420 -25.78 32.82 -6.85
N PHE A 421 -25.04 32.80 -5.74
CA PHE A 421 -23.58 32.78 -5.75
C PHE A 421 -23.05 31.49 -6.40
N TYR A 422 -23.72 30.38 -6.14
CA TYR A 422 -23.36 29.06 -6.67
C TYR A 422 -24.03 28.72 -8.01
N GLY A 423 -24.82 29.64 -8.58
CA GLY A 423 -25.53 29.41 -9.84
C GLY A 423 -26.60 28.32 -9.78
N ILE A 424 -27.18 28.05 -8.61
CA ILE A 424 -28.20 27.00 -8.41
C ILE A 424 -29.58 27.60 -8.13
N LYS A 425 -30.64 26.81 -8.36
CA LYS A 425 -31.98 27.17 -7.90
C LYS A 425 -32.12 26.89 -6.41
N ALA A 426 -32.68 27.83 -5.65
CA ALA A 426 -32.86 27.69 -4.20
C ALA A 426 -33.58 26.38 -3.81
N ALA A 427 -34.62 26.00 -4.57
CA ALA A 427 -35.40 24.79 -4.34
C ALA A 427 -34.58 23.48 -4.38
N TRP A 428 -33.41 23.48 -5.02
CA TRP A 428 -32.53 22.31 -5.09
C TRP A 428 -31.77 22.07 -3.78
N ALA A 429 -31.59 23.09 -2.95
CA ALA A 429 -30.81 23.04 -1.71
C ALA A 429 -31.67 23.20 -0.43
N THR A 430 -33.00 23.12 -0.56
CA THR A 430 -33.95 23.30 0.55
C THR A 430 -34.67 22.01 0.95
N ILE A 431 -34.21 20.85 0.46
CA ILE A 431 -34.75 19.55 0.87
C ILE A 431 -34.43 19.34 2.35
N GLU A 432 -35.47 19.03 3.15
CA GLU A 432 -35.28 18.82 4.58
C GLU A 432 -34.46 17.54 4.84
N SER A 433 -33.47 17.67 5.71
CA SER A 433 -32.68 16.54 6.20
C SER A 433 -33.58 15.52 6.90
N VAL A 434 -33.51 14.26 6.47
CA VAL A 434 -34.25 13.14 7.04
C VAL A 434 -33.43 12.52 8.18
N PRO A 435 -33.96 12.35 9.39
CA PRO A 435 -33.24 11.65 10.46
C PRO A 435 -33.07 10.16 10.12
N VAL A 436 -31.82 9.67 10.08
CA VAL A 436 -31.51 8.27 9.73
C VAL A 436 -31.03 7.49 10.94
N ILE A 437 -30.18 8.08 11.76
CA ILE A 437 -29.53 7.41 12.89
C ILE A 437 -29.75 8.24 14.15
N ASN A 438 -30.21 7.59 15.22
CA ASN A 438 -30.20 8.18 16.55
C ASN A 438 -28.88 7.85 17.23
N THR A 439 -28.25 8.87 17.78
CA THR A 439 -27.08 8.73 18.65
C THR A 439 -27.46 9.14 20.08
N PRO A 440 -27.01 8.41 21.13
CA PRO A 440 -27.40 8.72 22.51
C PRO A 440 -27.05 10.14 22.94
N GLU A 441 -25.90 10.67 22.50
CA GLU A 441 -25.42 12.00 22.91
C GLU A 441 -25.94 13.15 22.03
N TYR A 442 -26.16 12.92 20.73
CA TYR A 442 -26.44 13.99 19.77
C TYR A 442 -27.83 13.91 19.11
N GLY A 443 -28.64 12.91 19.46
CA GLY A 443 -30.02 12.74 19.00
C GLY A 443 -30.12 12.22 17.56
N ASP A 444 -31.22 12.56 16.89
CA ASP A 444 -31.61 12.00 15.58
C ASP A 444 -30.91 12.65 14.37
N LYS A 445 -30.21 13.77 14.59
CA LYS A 445 -29.47 14.51 13.55
C LYS A 445 -28.15 15.02 14.12
N ILE A 446 -27.18 14.12 14.22
CA ILE A 446 -25.87 14.40 14.83
C ILE A 446 -25.12 15.54 14.13
N ALA A 447 -25.16 15.62 12.79
CA ALA A 447 -24.46 16.68 12.07
C ALA A 447 -25.00 18.08 12.39
N PRO A 448 -26.33 18.35 12.32
CA PRO A 448 -26.90 19.61 12.82
C PRO A 448 -26.56 19.94 14.27
N ALA A 449 -26.54 18.93 15.16
CA ALA A 449 -26.22 19.11 16.57
C ALA A 449 -24.76 19.53 16.78
N LEU A 450 -23.82 18.85 16.11
CA LEU A 450 -22.38 19.15 16.17
C LEU A 450 -22.06 20.52 15.57
N LEU A 451 -22.66 20.88 14.43
CA LEU A 451 -22.48 22.22 13.85
C LEU A 451 -22.88 23.32 14.84
N LYS A 452 -23.98 23.12 15.58
CA LYS A 452 -24.45 24.07 16.61
C LYS A 452 -23.51 24.09 17.82
N LEU A 453 -23.12 22.93 18.34
CA LEU A 453 -22.25 22.80 19.51
C LEU A 453 -20.87 23.42 19.27
N MET A 454 -20.30 23.16 18.10
CA MET A 454 -18.96 23.61 17.70
C MET A 454 -18.96 24.99 17.04
N LYS A 455 -20.14 25.61 16.87
CA LYS A 455 -20.34 26.93 16.26
C LYS A 455 -19.81 27.04 14.82
N ILE A 456 -19.92 25.96 14.06
CA ILE A 456 -19.54 25.89 12.64
C ILE A 456 -20.60 26.64 11.81
N GLN A 457 -20.15 27.58 10.98
CA GLN A 457 -21.03 28.44 10.18
C GLN A 457 -20.81 28.30 8.68
N SER A 458 -19.64 27.80 8.27
CA SER A 458 -19.26 27.70 6.87
C SER A 458 -18.58 26.36 6.57
N PRO A 459 -18.74 25.82 5.33
CA PRO A 459 -17.89 24.72 4.84
C PRO A 459 -16.38 25.07 4.84
N LYS A 460 -16.03 26.36 5.00
CA LYS A 460 -14.64 26.83 5.11
C LYS A 460 -14.04 26.67 6.52
N ASP A 461 -14.81 26.26 7.53
CA ASP A 461 -14.34 26.02 8.90
C ASP A 461 -13.59 24.68 9.02
N VAL A 462 -12.61 24.43 8.14
CA VAL A 462 -12.00 23.11 7.84
C VAL A 462 -11.55 22.35 9.09
N GLN A 463 -10.87 23.01 10.03
CA GLN A 463 -10.36 22.37 11.24
C GLN A 463 -11.48 21.94 12.20
N GLN A 464 -12.56 22.72 12.28
CA GLN A 464 -13.70 22.40 13.15
C GLN A 464 -14.56 21.31 12.51
N LEU A 465 -14.75 21.35 11.20
CA LEU A 465 -15.45 20.32 10.43
C LEU A 465 -14.74 18.96 10.51
N ALA A 466 -13.40 18.93 10.38
CA ALA A 466 -12.63 17.71 10.55
C ALA A 466 -12.86 17.05 11.93
N LYS A 467 -12.87 17.86 13.00
CA LYS A 467 -13.18 17.39 14.36
C LYS A 467 -14.63 16.94 14.50
N ALA A 468 -15.58 17.68 13.92
CA ALA A 468 -16.99 17.30 13.94
C ALA A 468 -17.21 15.98 13.21
N LYS A 469 -16.54 15.77 12.07
CA LYS A 469 -16.59 14.53 11.29
C LYS A 469 -16.08 13.34 12.06
N GLU A 470 -14.92 13.47 12.73
CA GLU A 470 -14.37 12.39 13.57
C GLU A 470 -15.35 11.97 14.68
N ILE A 471 -16.01 12.94 15.33
CA ILE A 471 -17.04 12.66 16.35
C ILE A 471 -18.25 11.99 15.71
N ALA A 472 -18.75 12.51 14.58
CA ALA A 472 -19.90 11.96 13.88
C ALA A 472 -19.64 10.52 13.45
N ASP A 473 -18.52 10.22 12.79
CA ASP A 473 -18.16 8.88 12.34
C ASP A 473 -18.14 7.88 13.52
N LYS A 474 -17.51 8.29 14.63
CA LYS A 474 -17.40 7.46 15.84
C LYS A 474 -18.76 7.19 16.50
N GLU A 475 -19.61 8.20 16.64
CA GLU A 475 -20.87 8.07 17.38
C GLU A 475 -21.98 7.47 16.52
N THR A 476 -22.02 7.77 15.23
CA THR A 476 -22.93 7.16 14.26
C THR A 476 -22.73 5.65 14.18
N SER A 477 -21.48 5.16 14.25
CA SER A 477 -21.19 3.71 14.24
C SER A 477 -21.86 2.93 15.40
N LYS A 478 -22.12 3.60 16.53
CA LYS A 478 -22.77 3.04 17.72
C LYS A 478 -24.27 3.35 17.77
N GLY A 479 -24.78 4.08 16.79
CA GLY A 479 -26.15 4.56 16.75
C GLY A 479 -27.18 3.46 16.44
N ILE A 480 -28.44 3.86 16.46
CA ILE A 480 -29.59 3.01 16.16
C ILE A 480 -30.31 3.55 14.93
N MET A 481 -30.61 2.68 13.97
CA MET A 481 -31.34 3.03 12.74
C MET A 481 -32.77 3.51 13.06
N LEU A 482 -33.20 4.62 12.47
CA LEU A 482 -34.54 5.20 12.65
C LEU A 482 -35.49 4.96 11.48
N VAL A 483 -34.95 4.61 10.31
CA VAL A 483 -35.67 4.51 9.04
C VAL A 483 -35.20 3.29 8.24
N GLY A 484 -36.01 2.91 7.24
CA GLY A 484 -35.71 1.78 6.37
C GLY A 484 -36.09 0.43 6.97
N GLU A 485 -35.72 -0.62 6.24
CA GLU A 485 -36.03 -2.02 6.58
C GLU A 485 -35.42 -2.46 7.93
N PHE A 486 -34.29 -1.86 8.31
CA PHE A 486 -33.52 -2.22 9.51
C PHE A 486 -33.74 -1.27 10.68
N LYS A 487 -34.88 -0.55 10.70
CA LYS A 487 -35.25 0.34 11.80
C LYS A 487 -35.19 -0.37 13.16
N GLY A 488 -34.59 0.28 14.15
CA GLY A 488 -34.39 -0.23 15.51
C GLY A 488 -33.14 -1.08 15.70
N MET A 489 -32.42 -1.42 14.62
CA MET A 489 -31.17 -2.19 14.67
C MET A 489 -29.98 -1.26 14.94
N LYS A 490 -28.93 -1.79 15.58
CA LYS A 490 -27.65 -1.08 15.71
C LYS A 490 -26.99 -0.93 14.34
N VAL A 491 -26.33 0.22 14.13
CA VAL A 491 -25.64 0.53 12.86
C VAL A 491 -24.62 -0.53 12.48
N GLU A 492 -23.83 -1.02 13.43
CA GLU A 492 -22.83 -2.09 13.21
C GLU A 492 -23.45 -3.36 12.60
N GLU A 493 -24.66 -3.73 13.01
CA GLU A 493 -25.37 -4.91 12.49
C GLU A 493 -26.14 -4.61 11.19
N ALA A 494 -26.64 -3.39 11.03
CA ALA A 494 -27.46 -2.99 9.89
C ALA A 494 -26.61 -2.67 8.65
N LYS A 495 -25.45 -2.05 8.82
CA LYS A 495 -24.54 -1.62 7.74
C LYS A 495 -24.23 -2.71 6.71
N PRO A 496 -23.74 -3.92 7.08
CA PRO A 496 -23.47 -4.96 6.09
C PRO A 496 -24.74 -5.44 5.38
N LYS A 497 -25.86 -5.55 6.09
CA LYS A 497 -27.15 -6.01 5.51
C LYS A 497 -27.73 -5.01 4.52
N ILE A 498 -27.68 -3.71 4.84
CA ILE A 498 -28.13 -2.64 3.94
C ILE A 498 -27.26 -2.64 2.68
N ARG A 499 -25.94 -2.73 2.84
CA ARG A 499 -25.01 -2.80 1.71
C ARG A 499 -25.34 -3.97 0.78
N GLU A 500 -25.47 -5.17 1.35
CA GLU A 500 -25.83 -6.38 0.60
C GLU A 500 -27.15 -6.20 -0.15
N ARG A 501 -28.19 -5.71 0.53
CA ARG A 501 -29.50 -5.45 -0.06
C ARG A 501 -29.45 -4.46 -1.23
N MET A 502 -28.65 -3.39 -1.13
CA MET A 502 -28.47 -2.42 -2.22
C MET A 502 -27.76 -3.04 -3.43
N ILE A 503 -26.78 -3.92 -3.19
CA ILE A 503 -26.04 -4.63 -4.24
C ILE A 503 -26.96 -5.65 -4.93
N GLU A 504 -27.70 -6.45 -4.16
CA GLU A 504 -28.68 -7.42 -4.69
C GLU A 504 -29.78 -6.76 -5.54
N ALA A 505 -30.19 -5.55 -5.15
CA ALA A 505 -31.16 -4.76 -5.91
C ALA A 505 -30.57 -4.13 -7.20
N GLY A 506 -29.26 -4.27 -7.45
CA GLY A 506 -28.58 -3.64 -8.58
C GLY A 506 -28.43 -2.12 -8.46
N LEU A 507 -28.62 -1.57 -7.26
CA LEU A 507 -28.61 -0.14 -6.96
C LEU A 507 -27.25 0.35 -6.43
N ALA A 508 -26.37 -0.57 -6.06
CA ALA A 508 -25.00 -0.30 -5.67
C ALA A 508 -24.07 -1.42 -6.13
N MET A 509 -22.75 -1.18 -6.06
CA MET A 509 -21.73 -2.19 -6.29
C MET A 509 -20.58 -2.04 -5.30
N ALA A 510 -19.84 -3.13 -5.09
CA ALA A 510 -18.54 -3.05 -4.45
C ALA A 510 -17.56 -2.36 -5.40
N TYR A 511 -16.81 -1.40 -4.88
CA TYR A 511 -15.77 -0.66 -5.60
C TYR A 511 -14.61 -0.44 -4.63
N ALA A 512 -13.38 -0.52 -5.11
CA ALA A 512 -12.22 -0.21 -4.28
C ALA A 512 -11.29 0.78 -4.96
N ASP A 513 -10.60 1.61 -4.18
CA ASP A 513 -9.51 2.46 -4.67
C ASP A 513 -8.31 2.39 -3.72
N PRO A 514 -7.10 2.77 -4.17
CA PRO A 514 -5.97 2.87 -3.27
C PRO A 514 -6.21 4.00 -2.27
N GLU A 515 -5.94 3.77 -0.98
CA GLU A 515 -6.09 4.75 0.11
C GLU A 515 -5.35 6.07 -0.14
N GLY A 516 -4.30 6.02 -0.98
CA GLY A 516 -3.54 7.18 -1.42
C GLY A 516 -2.87 6.94 -2.77
N MET A 517 -1.83 7.73 -3.08
CA MET A 517 -1.03 7.52 -4.28
C MET A 517 -0.06 6.36 -4.05
N ILE A 518 -0.06 5.37 -4.95
CA ILE A 518 0.86 4.23 -4.92
C ILE A 518 1.52 4.14 -6.29
N ILE A 519 2.86 4.19 -6.30
CA ILE A 519 3.66 4.10 -7.52
C ILE A 519 4.50 2.82 -7.46
N SER A 520 4.47 2.01 -8.51
CA SER A 520 5.30 0.81 -8.64
C SER A 520 6.77 1.16 -8.93
N ARG A 521 7.69 0.21 -8.72
CA ARG A 521 9.10 0.35 -9.10
C ARG A 521 9.30 0.61 -10.60
N SER A 522 8.36 0.16 -11.44
CA SER A 522 8.33 0.41 -12.88
C SER A 522 7.69 1.75 -13.26
N THR A 523 7.42 2.63 -12.29
CA THR A 523 6.87 4.00 -12.43
C THR A 523 5.41 4.05 -12.90
N ASP A 524 4.64 3.00 -12.65
CA ASP A 524 3.20 2.96 -12.94
C ASP A 524 2.39 3.40 -11.71
N GLU A 525 1.33 4.19 -11.92
CA GLU A 525 0.34 4.46 -10.87
C GLU A 525 -0.50 3.20 -10.67
N CYS A 526 -0.44 2.62 -9.47
CA CYS A 526 -1.18 1.40 -9.17
C CYS A 526 -2.69 1.64 -9.07
N VAL A 527 -3.46 0.57 -9.30
CA VAL A 527 -4.91 0.49 -9.09
C VAL A 527 -5.21 -0.57 -8.03
N VAL A 528 -6.46 -0.63 -7.57
CA VAL A 528 -6.98 -1.84 -6.93
C VAL A 528 -7.58 -2.75 -7.99
N ALA A 529 -7.09 -3.99 -8.06
CA ALA A 529 -7.64 -5.02 -8.92
C ALA A 529 -8.36 -6.09 -8.11
N LEU A 530 -9.46 -6.63 -8.65
CA LEU A 530 -10.11 -7.84 -8.14
C LEU A 530 -9.55 -9.05 -8.90
N LEU A 531 -8.79 -9.88 -8.21
CA LEU A 531 -8.01 -10.96 -8.80
C LEU A 531 -8.10 -12.23 -7.99
N ASP A 532 -8.16 -13.36 -8.68
CA ASP A 532 -7.89 -14.66 -8.09
C ASP A 532 -6.39 -14.77 -7.85
N HIS A 533 -6.00 -14.91 -6.59
CA HIS A 533 -4.59 -15.03 -6.22
C HIS A 533 -4.39 -15.90 -4.99
N TRP A 534 -3.21 -16.51 -4.93
CA TRP A 534 -2.73 -17.16 -3.72
C TRP A 534 -2.32 -16.10 -2.71
N TYR A 535 -2.78 -16.24 -1.47
CA TYR A 535 -2.42 -15.35 -0.37
C TYR A 535 -2.17 -16.13 0.91
N LEU A 536 -1.39 -15.52 1.80
CA LEU A 536 -1.21 -16.01 3.17
C LEU A 536 -2.33 -15.45 4.03
N ASP A 537 -3.10 -16.33 4.69
CA ASP A 537 -4.24 -15.93 5.50
C ASP A 537 -3.80 -15.49 6.89
N TYR A 538 -3.19 -14.32 6.94
CA TYR A 538 -2.74 -13.75 8.21
C TYR A 538 -3.88 -13.21 9.09
N GLY A 539 -5.07 -13.03 8.53
CA GLY A 539 -6.24 -12.41 9.17
C GLY A 539 -7.12 -13.32 10.01
N GLU A 540 -6.68 -14.53 10.36
CA GLU A 540 -7.37 -15.32 11.39
C GLU A 540 -7.43 -14.53 12.71
N ALA A 541 -8.61 -14.53 13.33
CA ALA A 541 -9.19 -13.48 14.19
C ALA A 541 -8.39 -12.95 15.40
N ASP A 542 -7.18 -13.45 15.67
CA ASP A 542 -6.42 -13.12 16.88
C ASP A 542 -4.94 -12.74 16.65
N ASN A 543 -4.44 -12.68 15.41
CA ASN A 543 -3.00 -12.48 15.17
C ASN A 543 -2.63 -11.01 14.88
N THR A 544 -1.81 -10.39 15.75
CA THR A 544 -0.99 -9.23 15.36
C THR A 544 0.29 -9.73 14.70
N ILE A 545 0.43 -9.51 13.39
CA ILE A 545 1.58 -9.95 12.59
C ILE A 545 2.88 -9.25 13.01
N ASP A 546 2.78 -8.02 13.48
CA ASP A 546 3.91 -7.18 13.90
C ASP A 546 4.44 -7.50 15.31
N GLY A 547 3.79 -8.42 16.02
CA GLY A 547 4.15 -8.76 17.41
C GLY A 547 3.92 -7.63 18.42
N LEU A 548 3.18 -6.57 18.07
CA LEU A 548 2.85 -5.48 19.00
C LEU A 548 1.92 -5.95 20.13
N LYS A 549 1.17 -7.04 19.91
CA LYS A 549 0.38 -7.71 20.93
C LYS A 549 0.74 -9.20 20.97
N PRO A 550 0.63 -9.85 22.13
CA PRO A 550 0.65 -11.30 22.18
C PRO A 550 -0.49 -11.86 21.30
N GLY A 551 -0.20 -12.87 20.49
CA GLY A 551 -1.24 -13.56 19.70
C GLY A 551 -2.28 -14.29 20.57
N PRO A 552 -3.20 -15.08 20.00
CA PRO A 552 -4.29 -15.74 20.73
C PRO A 552 -3.81 -16.61 21.90
N LEU A 553 -2.63 -17.22 21.74
CA LEU A 553 -2.02 -18.06 22.77
C LEU A 553 -1.34 -17.24 23.88
N GLY A 554 -1.27 -15.91 23.77
CA GLY A 554 -0.63 -15.03 24.74
C GLY A 554 0.85 -15.33 24.95
N ILE A 555 1.54 -15.81 23.91
CA ILE A 555 2.95 -16.20 23.95
C ILE A 555 3.81 -14.95 23.74
N THR A 556 4.71 -14.67 24.67
CA THR A 556 5.66 -13.56 24.56
C THR A 556 7.03 -14.04 24.05
N PRO A 557 7.85 -13.17 23.42
CA PRO A 557 9.15 -13.58 22.86
C PRO A 557 10.11 -14.22 23.88
N ASP A 558 10.07 -13.79 25.15
CA ASP A 558 10.87 -14.34 26.24
C ASP A 558 10.47 -15.77 26.63
N GLN A 559 9.23 -16.19 26.32
CA GLN A 559 8.78 -17.56 26.53
C GLN A 559 9.25 -18.53 25.45
N MET A 560 9.68 -18.02 24.29
CA MET A 560 10.15 -18.82 23.15
C MET A 560 11.64 -19.13 23.28
N THR A 561 11.98 -19.92 24.29
CA THR A 561 13.36 -20.38 24.54
C THR A 561 13.81 -21.40 23.50
N ASP A 562 15.11 -21.65 23.40
CA ASP A 562 15.67 -22.68 22.51
C ASP A 562 15.01 -24.06 22.70
N ASP A 563 14.66 -24.44 23.94
CA ASP A 563 13.99 -25.73 24.20
C ASP A 563 12.53 -25.74 23.70
N VAL A 564 11.84 -24.61 23.81
CA VAL A 564 10.48 -24.46 23.29
C VAL A 564 10.50 -24.51 21.75
N TRP A 565 11.48 -23.86 21.11
CA TRP A 565 11.67 -23.97 19.66
C TRP A 565 12.03 -25.38 19.20
N GLU A 566 12.87 -26.10 19.95
CA GLU A 566 13.22 -27.48 19.64
C GLU A 566 11.99 -28.40 19.72
N TYR A 567 11.15 -28.22 20.74
CA TYR A 567 9.87 -28.91 20.84
C TYR A 567 8.94 -28.59 19.65
N ILE A 568 8.86 -27.31 19.24
CA ILE A 568 7.92 -26.86 18.19
C ILE A 568 8.41 -27.15 16.76
N LEU A 569 9.72 -27.14 16.50
CA LEU A 569 10.25 -27.20 15.13
C LEU A 569 11.03 -28.47 14.81
N CYS A 570 11.56 -29.14 15.84
CA CYS A 570 12.54 -30.22 15.67
C CYS A 570 12.07 -31.57 16.27
N ASP A 571 10.80 -31.69 16.66
CA ASP A 571 10.23 -32.89 17.30
C ASP A 571 10.99 -33.29 18.60
N GLY A 572 11.53 -32.28 19.30
CA GLY A 572 12.22 -32.47 20.57
C GLY A 572 11.25 -32.77 21.74
N PRO A 573 11.74 -33.25 22.90
CA PRO A 573 10.91 -33.43 24.08
C PRO A 573 10.48 -32.08 24.69
N PHE A 574 9.30 -32.04 25.32
CA PHE A 574 8.82 -30.83 25.97
C PHE A 574 9.73 -30.43 27.15
N PRO A 575 10.06 -29.12 27.33
CA PRO A 575 11.05 -28.71 28.33
C PRO A 575 10.52 -28.87 29.76
N SER A 576 11.32 -29.46 30.66
CA SER A 576 10.93 -29.68 32.06
C SER A 576 10.70 -28.40 32.86
N GLN A 577 11.35 -27.29 32.47
CA GLN A 577 11.14 -25.95 33.01
C GLN A 577 10.78 -24.98 31.88
N SER A 578 9.67 -25.27 31.19
CA SER A 578 9.19 -24.39 30.12
C SER A 578 8.54 -23.12 30.69
N PRO A 579 8.95 -21.91 30.27
CA PRO A 579 8.21 -20.68 30.57
C PRO A 579 6.88 -20.58 29.80
N LEU A 580 6.65 -21.52 28.87
CA LEU A 580 5.43 -21.67 28.07
C LEU A 580 4.65 -22.93 28.50
N PRO A 581 3.36 -22.84 28.90
CA PRO A 581 2.54 -24.01 29.21
C PRO A 581 2.49 -25.03 28.06
N GLN A 582 2.54 -26.33 28.39
CA GLN A 582 2.62 -27.42 27.40
C GLN A 582 1.46 -27.41 26.41
N GLU A 583 0.24 -27.09 26.85
CA GLU A 583 -0.93 -27.00 25.98
C GLU A 583 -0.80 -25.90 24.91
N LYS A 584 -0.23 -24.74 25.30
CA LYS A 584 0.04 -23.63 24.39
C LYS A 584 1.17 -23.99 23.41
N ALA A 585 2.25 -24.59 23.91
CA ALA A 585 3.34 -25.09 23.08
C ALA A 585 2.85 -26.16 22.10
N HIS A 586 1.98 -27.08 22.54
CA HIS A 586 1.40 -28.13 21.71
C HIS A 586 0.47 -27.56 20.65
N THR A 587 -0.31 -26.53 20.99
CA THR A 587 -1.16 -25.81 20.01
C THR A 587 -0.30 -25.05 18.98
N ALA A 588 0.81 -24.46 19.41
CA ALA A 588 1.80 -23.86 18.50
C ALA A 588 2.57 -24.90 17.67
N PHE A 589 2.73 -26.13 18.19
CA PHE A 589 3.44 -27.24 17.55
C PHE A 589 2.59 -28.02 16.56
N ARG A 590 1.28 -28.18 16.81
CA ARG A 590 0.34 -28.96 16.01
C ARG A 590 0.37 -28.65 14.50
N PRO A 591 0.60 -27.40 14.06
CA PRO A 591 0.79 -27.10 12.65
C PRO A 591 2.09 -27.68 12.05
N PHE A 592 3.13 -27.98 12.82
CA PHE A 592 4.40 -28.48 12.26
C PHE A 592 4.43 -30.00 12.05
N LEU A 593 3.62 -30.76 12.82
CA LEU A 593 3.51 -32.22 12.73
C LEU A 593 2.58 -32.74 11.62
N ALA A 594 1.62 -31.94 11.14
CA ALA A 594 0.75 -32.27 10.00
C ALA A 594 1.45 -31.99 8.66
#